data_AF-A0A0F9U8X4-F1
#
_entry.id   AF-A0A0F9U8X4-F1
#
_cell.length_a   1.000
_cell.length_b   1.000
_cell.length_c   1.000
_cell.angle_alpha   90.00
_cell.angle_beta   90.00
_cell.angle_gamma   90.00
#
_symmetry.space_group_name_H-M   'P 1'
#
loop_
_entity.id
_entity.type
_entity.pdbx_description
1 polymer ?
#
loop_
_entity_poly.entity_id
_entity_poly.type
_entity_poly.pdbx_seq_one_letter_code
_entity_poly.pdbx_strand_id
1 'polypeptide(L)'
;MMVSFSVGGCGTAGGVVLRNVGDPGITLNAPAARRALDLLRQHESVNGTQMVGDGGLAQGWLGQHEANWNEGCEYIGQDWQWPEDTRDLWKCEMVAMAYWCKYSLEYLDRTEELIRRHRLPFAPYRIDNDTYLRRVLSWQKMKD
;
A
#
# COMPACT_ATOMS: atom_id res chain seq x y z
N MET A 1 -5.08 21.74 2.59
CA MET A 1 -6.10 20.68 2.64
C MET A 1 -5.78 19.85 3.87
N MET A 2 -6.69 19.74 4.84
CA MET A 2 -6.44 19.06 6.12
C MET A 2 -7.01 17.64 6.01
N VAL A 3 -6.21 16.59 6.18
CA VAL A 3 -6.70 15.21 6.23
C VAL A 3 -6.96 14.86 7.68
N SER A 4 -8.14 14.33 8.02
CA SER A 4 -8.47 13.91 9.37
C SER A 4 -8.53 12.39 9.44
N PHE A 5 -7.82 11.82 10.40
CA PHE A 5 -7.74 10.37 10.61
C PHE A 5 -8.73 9.98 11.71
N SER A 6 -9.51 8.92 11.48
CA SER A 6 -10.34 8.33 12.53
C SER A 6 -10.19 6.81 12.48
N VAL A 7 -9.61 6.25 13.54
CA VAL A 7 -9.37 4.80 13.67
C VAL A 7 -10.59 4.17 14.32
N GLY A 8 -11.24 3.23 13.62
CA GLY A 8 -12.23 2.33 14.20
C GLY A 8 -11.50 1.28 15.05
N GLY A 9 -11.89 1.16 16.30
CA GLY A 9 -11.20 0.34 17.31
C GLY A 9 -11.16 -1.16 17.01
N CYS A 10 -10.22 -1.81 17.69
CA CYS A 10 -9.99 -3.25 17.78
C CYS A 10 -11.29 -4.07 17.85
N GLY A 11 -11.47 -4.95 16.87
CA GLY A 11 -12.53 -5.97 16.85
C GLY A 11 -13.54 -5.73 15.73
N THR A 12 -13.76 -6.77 14.92
CA THR A 12 -14.64 -6.82 13.73
C THR A 12 -14.14 -6.07 12.49
N ALA A 13 -13.54 -6.82 11.56
CA ALA A 13 -13.26 -6.43 10.16
C ALA A 13 -12.71 -5.00 9.99
N GLY A 14 -11.48 -4.79 10.48
CA GLY A 14 -10.81 -3.48 10.50
C GLY A 14 -10.56 -2.92 9.11
N GLY A 15 -11.47 -2.07 8.64
CA GLY A 15 -11.25 -1.15 7.54
C GLY A 15 -10.52 0.10 8.05
N VAL A 16 -9.52 0.54 7.29
CA VAL A 16 -8.88 1.85 7.49
C VAL A 16 -9.80 2.88 6.85
N VAL A 17 -10.07 4.00 7.53
CA VAL A 17 -10.84 5.11 6.95
C VAL A 17 -9.93 6.31 6.77
N LEU A 18 -9.58 6.65 5.52
CA LEU A 18 -8.91 7.91 5.20
C LEU A 18 -10.00 8.96 4.90
N ARG A 19 -10.25 9.90 5.82
CA ARG A 19 -11.19 11.00 5.58
C ARG A 19 -10.41 12.25 5.17
N ASN A 20 -10.59 12.71 3.94
CA ASN A 20 -10.25 14.09 3.59
C ASN A 20 -11.28 15.03 4.23
N VAL A 21 -10.86 16.10 4.90
CA VAL A 21 -11.80 17.12 5.39
C VAL A 21 -12.33 17.89 4.18
N GLY A 22 -13.63 17.72 3.87
CA GLY A 22 -14.33 18.43 2.80
C GLY A 22 -14.72 17.59 1.57
N ASP A 23 -14.38 16.30 1.53
CA ASP A 23 -14.76 15.36 0.46
C ASP A 23 -15.67 14.26 1.04
N PRO A 24 -16.64 13.71 0.30
CA PRO A 24 -17.48 12.62 0.78
C PRO A 24 -16.57 11.41 1.05
N GLY A 25 -16.33 11.14 2.32
CA GLY A 25 -15.21 10.35 2.82
C GLY A 25 -14.88 9.11 1.98
N ILE A 26 -13.62 9.02 1.54
CA ILE A 26 -13.04 7.81 0.94
C ILE A 26 -12.98 6.76 2.04
N THR A 27 -14.04 5.98 2.14
CA THR A 27 -14.06 4.81 3.01
C THR A 27 -13.19 3.77 2.31
N LEU A 28 -11.95 3.57 2.75
CA LEU A 28 -11.10 2.47 2.27
C LEU A 28 -11.54 1.12 2.89
N ASN A 29 -12.83 0.86 2.78
CA ASN A 29 -13.43 -0.45 2.94
C ASN A 29 -13.54 -1.13 1.57
N ALA A 30 -12.58 -0.86 0.67
CA ALA A 30 -12.50 -1.52 -0.62
C ALA A 30 -11.84 -2.88 -0.38
N PRO A 31 -12.58 -4.00 -0.52
CA PRO A 31 -12.03 -5.35 -0.33
C PRO A 31 -10.79 -5.59 -1.20
N ALA A 32 -10.72 -4.90 -2.34
CA ALA A 32 -9.60 -4.92 -3.25
C ALA A 32 -8.30 -4.33 -2.67
N ALA A 33 -8.35 -3.18 -1.99
CA ALA A 33 -7.18 -2.58 -1.37
C ALA A 33 -6.64 -3.45 -0.23
N ARG A 34 -7.54 -4.00 0.60
CA ARG A 34 -7.14 -4.96 1.65
C ARG A 34 -6.49 -6.20 1.05
N ARG A 35 -7.10 -6.77 0.01
CA ARG A 35 -6.55 -7.93 -0.70
C ARG A 35 -5.18 -7.61 -1.31
N ALA A 36 -5.00 -6.43 -1.89
CA ALA A 36 -3.72 -6.00 -2.45
C ALA A 36 -2.64 -5.94 -1.37
N LEU A 37 -2.92 -5.33 -0.21
CA LEU A 37 -1.99 -5.27 0.92
C LEU A 37 -1.58 -6.67 1.41
N ASP A 38 -2.55 -7.57 1.59
CA ASP A 38 -2.27 -8.93 2.07
C ASP A 38 -1.41 -9.73 1.08
N LEU A 39 -1.58 -9.51 -0.23
CA LEU A 39 -0.77 -10.13 -1.28
C LEU A 39 0.63 -9.55 -1.36
N LEU A 40 0.74 -8.22 -1.30
CA LEU A 40 2.03 -7.51 -1.30
C LEU A 40 2.84 -7.91 -0.07
N ARG A 41 2.24 -7.99 1.12
CA ARG A 41 2.94 -8.44 2.34
C ARG A 41 3.48 -9.87 2.20
N GLN A 42 2.72 -10.76 1.58
CA GLN A 42 3.17 -12.13 1.33
C GLN A 42 4.30 -12.18 0.31
N HIS A 43 4.21 -11.38 -0.75
CA HIS A 43 5.19 -11.37 -1.83
C HIS A 43 6.51 -10.69 -1.43
N GLU A 44 6.43 -9.46 -0.90
CA GLU A 44 7.56 -8.57 -0.67
C GLU A 44 8.38 -8.98 0.55
N SER A 45 7.70 -9.44 1.60
CA SER A 45 8.34 -9.69 2.87
C SER A 45 8.16 -11.10 3.42
N VAL A 46 7.39 -11.96 2.75
CA VAL A 46 6.99 -13.28 3.29
C VAL A 46 6.35 -13.11 4.69
N ASN A 47 5.69 -11.97 4.93
CA ASN A 47 5.21 -11.52 6.23
C ASN A 47 6.32 -11.31 7.29
N GLY A 48 7.45 -10.71 6.91
CA GLY A 48 8.56 -10.32 7.78
C GLY A 48 8.84 -8.81 7.80
N THR A 49 9.59 -8.33 8.81
CA THR A 49 9.85 -6.89 9.04
C THR A 49 11.13 -6.34 8.40
N GLN A 50 12.03 -7.20 7.92
CA GLN A 50 13.42 -6.83 7.58
C GLN A 50 13.83 -7.22 6.15
N MET A 51 12.88 -7.21 5.22
CA MET A 51 13.19 -7.52 3.83
C MET A 51 13.65 -6.25 3.12
N VAL A 52 14.84 -6.34 2.54
CA VAL A 52 15.49 -5.29 1.77
C VAL A 52 15.50 -5.75 0.31
N GLY A 53 14.64 -5.13 -0.50
CA GLY A 53 14.53 -5.36 -1.94
C GLY A 53 15.39 -4.39 -2.75
N ASP A 54 15.55 -4.67 -4.05
CA ASP A 54 16.22 -3.79 -5.02
C ASP A 54 17.58 -3.25 -4.54
N GLY A 55 18.39 -4.12 -3.91
CA GLY A 55 19.75 -3.77 -3.48
C GLY A 55 19.84 -2.79 -2.31
N GLY A 56 18.77 -2.58 -1.53
CA GLY A 56 18.75 -1.58 -0.44
C GLY A 56 17.58 -0.60 -0.51
N LEU A 57 16.98 -0.48 -1.69
CA LEU A 57 16.16 0.68 -2.08
C LEU A 57 14.67 0.50 -1.78
N ALA A 58 14.21 -0.72 -1.56
CA ALA A 58 12.85 -1.04 -1.14
C ALA A 58 12.90 -1.67 0.26
N GLN A 59 12.12 -1.13 1.20
CA GLN A 59 12.16 -1.56 2.61
C GLN A 59 10.78 -1.80 3.22
N GLY A 60 10.78 -2.55 4.31
CA GLY A 60 9.61 -2.81 5.14
C GLY A 60 8.69 -3.91 4.62
N TRP A 61 7.50 -3.97 5.19
CA TRP A 61 6.54 -5.06 4.97
C TRP A 61 6.03 -5.18 3.53
N LEU A 62 6.03 -4.06 2.81
CA LEU A 62 5.44 -3.90 1.47
C LEU A 62 6.48 -3.51 0.41
N GLY A 63 7.79 -3.61 0.71
CA GLY A 63 8.84 -3.29 -0.26
C GLY A 63 8.75 -1.85 -0.78
N GLN A 64 8.53 -0.87 0.09
CA GLN A 64 8.32 0.51 -0.32
C GLN A 64 9.65 1.24 -0.56
N HIS A 65 9.72 1.95 -1.68
CA HIS A 65 10.79 2.90 -1.95
C HIS A 65 10.58 4.20 -1.18
N GLU A 66 11.68 4.90 -0.87
CA GLU A 66 11.68 6.19 -0.17
C GLU A 66 10.76 7.23 -0.84
N ALA A 67 10.78 7.33 -2.17
CA ALA A 67 9.91 8.26 -2.90
C ALA A 67 8.42 7.99 -2.65
N ASN A 68 7.99 6.73 -2.74
CA ASN A 68 6.60 6.34 -2.48
C ASN A 68 6.23 6.60 -1.02
N TRP A 69 7.18 6.38 -0.11
CA TRP A 69 6.99 6.64 1.31
C TRP A 69 6.76 8.12 1.60
N ASN A 70 7.67 8.97 1.14
CA ASN A 70 7.63 10.41 1.37
C ASN A 70 6.36 11.03 0.77
N GLU A 71 5.98 10.61 -0.43
CA GLU A 71 4.76 11.10 -1.07
C GLU A 71 3.48 10.65 -0.36
N GLY A 72 3.46 9.41 0.14
CA GLY A 72 2.35 8.92 0.96
C GLY A 72 2.24 9.70 2.26
N CYS A 73 3.37 9.92 2.97
CA CYS A 73 3.45 10.70 4.19
C CYS A 73 3.02 12.16 4.00
N GLU A 74 3.48 12.81 2.92
CA GLU A 74 3.06 14.16 2.55
C GLU A 74 1.54 14.24 2.35
N TYR A 75 0.96 13.24 1.67
CA TYR A 75 -0.48 13.19 1.41
C TYR A 75 -1.30 13.09 2.71
N ILE A 76 -0.80 12.38 3.72
CA ILE A 76 -1.45 12.24 5.04
C ILE A 76 -0.94 13.26 6.08
N GLY A 77 -0.06 14.19 5.70
CA GLY A 77 0.51 15.17 6.62
C GLY A 77 1.22 14.54 7.83
N GLN A 78 1.87 13.40 7.64
CA GLN A 78 2.67 12.72 8.66
C GLN A 78 4.16 12.92 8.39
N ASP A 79 4.96 12.95 9.45
CA ASP A 79 6.42 13.15 9.42
C ASP A 79 7.19 11.86 9.70
N TRP A 80 6.62 10.70 9.34
CA TRP A 80 7.23 9.39 9.54
C TRP A 80 8.49 9.20 8.70
N GLN A 81 9.53 8.61 9.30
CA GLN A 81 10.89 8.57 8.76
C GLN A 81 11.17 7.28 7.97
N TRP A 82 11.74 7.42 6.79
CA TRP A 82 12.26 6.30 6.02
C TRP A 82 13.77 6.11 6.30
N PRO A 83 14.26 4.87 6.50
CA PRO A 83 13.52 3.61 6.51
C PRO A 83 13.02 3.17 7.90
N GLU A 84 13.24 3.95 8.97
CA GLU A 84 13.02 3.49 10.34
C GLU A 84 11.57 3.06 10.61
N ASP A 85 10.62 3.84 10.13
CA ASP A 85 9.19 3.62 10.35
C ASP A 85 8.57 2.58 9.42
N THR A 86 9.30 2.12 8.38
CA THR A 86 8.82 1.04 7.50
C THR A 86 8.79 -0.33 8.20
N ARG A 87 9.30 -0.41 9.44
CA ARG A 87 9.22 -1.60 10.28
C ARG A 87 7.84 -1.77 10.92
N ASP A 88 7.05 -0.71 10.99
CA ASP A 88 5.68 -0.75 11.48
C ASP A 88 4.72 -1.07 10.32
N LEU A 89 4.07 -2.23 10.40
CA LEU A 89 3.14 -2.68 9.37
C LEU A 89 1.98 -1.69 9.19
N TRP A 90 1.47 -1.12 10.28
CA TRP A 90 0.36 -0.17 10.19
C TRP A 90 0.77 1.07 9.42
N LYS A 91 1.98 1.60 9.67
CA LYS A 91 2.52 2.74 8.91
C LYS A 91 2.71 2.39 7.43
N CYS A 92 3.28 1.22 7.12
CA CYS A 92 3.39 0.74 5.74
C CYS A 92 2.04 0.68 5.02
N GLU A 93 1.02 0.09 5.64
CA GLU A 93 -0.33 0.01 5.07
C GLU A 93 -0.92 1.42 4.88
N MET A 94 -0.79 2.32 5.86
CA MET A 94 -1.26 3.72 5.74
C MET A 94 -0.63 4.45 4.57
N VAL A 95 0.70 4.38 4.45
CA VAL A 95 1.46 5.06 3.41
C VAL A 95 1.13 4.49 2.03
N ALA A 96 1.01 3.16 1.89
CA ALA A 96 0.62 2.54 0.62
C ALA A 96 -0.79 2.96 0.19
N MET A 97 -1.74 2.97 1.13
CA MET A 97 -3.11 3.41 0.85
C MET A 97 -3.19 4.90 0.50
N ALA A 98 -2.45 5.75 1.20
CA ALA A 98 -2.34 7.17 0.88
C ALA A 98 -1.80 7.38 -0.55
N TYR A 99 -0.76 6.62 -0.89
CA TYR A 99 -0.16 6.64 -2.21
C TYR A 99 -1.16 6.20 -3.31
N TRP A 100 -1.96 5.17 -3.06
CA TRP A 100 -3.03 4.75 -3.97
C TRP A 100 -4.17 5.76 -4.07
N CYS A 101 -4.55 6.42 -2.98
CA CYS A 101 -5.53 7.50 -3.03
C CYS A 101 -5.03 8.67 -3.89
N LYS A 102 -3.74 8.99 -3.83
CA LYS A 102 -3.12 10.06 -4.64
C LYS A 102 -3.08 9.73 -6.13
N TYR A 103 -2.76 8.47 -6.50
CA TYR A 103 -2.44 8.11 -7.90
C TYR A 103 -3.34 7.08 -8.57
N SER A 104 -4.26 6.46 -7.81
CA SER A 104 -5.02 5.28 -8.24
C SER A 104 -6.47 5.34 -7.77
N LEU A 105 -7.01 6.53 -7.53
CA LEU A 105 -8.34 6.74 -6.94
C LEU A 105 -9.44 5.99 -7.71
N GLU A 106 -9.38 6.02 -9.04
CA GLU A 106 -10.34 5.34 -9.93
C GLU A 106 -10.20 3.81 -9.97
N TYR A 107 -9.18 3.25 -9.30
CA TYR A 107 -8.86 1.82 -9.29
C TYR A 107 -8.84 1.23 -7.88
N LEU A 108 -9.34 1.94 -6.86
CA LEU A 108 -9.36 1.46 -5.48
C LEU A 108 -10.17 0.16 -5.30
N ASP A 109 -11.06 -0.16 -6.24
CA ASP A 109 -11.86 -1.37 -6.30
C ASP A 109 -11.18 -2.53 -7.08
N ARG A 110 -9.97 -2.33 -7.63
CA ARG A 110 -9.27 -3.31 -8.47
C ARG A 110 -7.94 -3.74 -7.87
N THR A 111 -7.90 -4.95 -7.33
CA THR A 111 -6.71 -5.49 -6.65
C THR A 111 -5.48 -5.49 -7.55
N GLU A 112 -5.61 -5.93 -8.80
CA GLU A 112 -4.45 -6.02 -9.69
C GLU A 112 -3.88 -4.64 -10.05
N GLU A 113 -4.74 -3.64 -10.23
CA GLU A 113 -4.31 -2.27 -10.56
C GLU A 113 -3.58 -1.61 -9.39
N LEU A 114 -4.04 -1.84 -8.16
CA LEU A 114 -3.34 -1.36 -6.98
C LEU A 114 -1.95 -2.00 -6.84
N ILE A 115 -1.83 -3.30 -7.12
CA ILE A 115 -0.51 -3.99 -7.11
C ILE A 115 0.40 -3.43 -8.20
N ARG A 116 -0.11 -3.19 -9.42
CA ARG A 116 0.68 -2.60 -10.51
C ARG A 116 1.21 -1.22 -10.14
N ARG A 117 0.34 -0.38 -9.58
CA ARG A 117 0.64 1.01 -9.25
C ARG A 117 1.45 1.16 -7.97
N HIS A 118 1.41 0.16 -7.08
CA HIS A 118 2.31 0.06 -5.92
C HIS A 118 3.78 0.04 -6.35
N ARG A 119 4.11 -0.73 -7.40
CA ARG A 119 5.47 -0.83 -7.93
C ARG A 119 5.80 0.29 -8.92
N LEU A 120 4.93 0.54 -9.90
CA LEU A 120 5.15 1.53 -10.98
C LEU A 120 3.89 2.39 -11.20
N PRO A 121 3.73 3.49 -10.46
CA PRO A 121 2.51 4.30 -10.46
C PRO A 121 2.26 5.02 -11.79
N PHE A 122 3.33 5.47 -12.45
CA PHE A 122 3.26 6.20 -13.74
C PHE A 122 3.48 5.30 -14.96
N ALA A 123 3.78 4.02 -14.75
CA ALA A 123 4.00 3.06 -15.84
C ALA A 123 3.43 1.65 -15.52
N PRO A 124 2.15 1.54 -15.13
CA PRO A 124 1.59 0.31 -14.57
C PRO A 124 1.52 -0.87 -15.57
N TYR A 125 1.59 -0.57 -16.87
CA TYR A 125 1.49 -1.54 -17.97
C TYR A 125 2.82 -1.86 -18.67
N ARG A 126 3.96 -1.50 -18.06
CA ARG A 126 5.25 -1.99 -18.57
C ARG A 126 5.33 -3.51 -18.40
N ILE A 127 5.99 -4.18 -19.34
CA ILE A 127 6.09 -5.65 -19.39
C ILE A 127 6.72 -6.27 -18.13
N ASP A 128 7.68 -5.56 -17.52
CA ASP A 128 8.31 -5.97 -16.27
C ASP A 128 7.34 -5.87 -15.09
N ASN A 129 6.38 -4.93 -15.15
CA ASN A 129 5.32 -4.79 -14.17
C ASN A 129 4.24 -5.88 -14.31
N ASP A 130 3.96 -6.32 -15.54
CA ASP A 130 3.10 -7.48 -15.81
C ASP A 130 3.68 -8.75 -15.17
N THR A 131 5.01 -8.92 -15.28
CA THR A 131 5.73 -10.04 -14.68
C THR A 131 5.72 -9.94 -13.15
N TYR A 132 5.84 -8.73 -12.59
CA TYR A 132 5.66 -8.49 -11.16
C TYR A 132 4.26 -8.87 -10.68
N LEU A 133 3.20 -8.38 -11.33
CA LEU A 133 1.82 -8.71 -10.97
C LEU A 133 1.60 -10.23 -10.95
N ARG A 134 2.06 -10.95 -12.00
CA ARG A 134 1.93 -12.41 -12.06
C ARG A 134 2.64 -13.11 -10.89
N ARG A 135 3.81 -12.62 -10.48
CA ARG A 135 4.54 -13.14 -9.31
C ARG A 135 3.79 -12.88 -8.01
N VAL A 136 3.23 -11.68 -7.81
CA VAL A 136 2.42 -11.37 -6.62
C VAL A 136 1.18 -12.27 -6.57
N LEU A 137 0.48 -12.41 -7.70
CA LEU A 137 -0.73 -13.24 -7.78
C LEU A 137 -0.47 -14.75 -7.69
N SER A 138 0.71 -15.24 -8.10
CA SER A 138 1.02 -16.68 -8.01
C SER A 138 1.08 -17.20 -6.57
N TRP A 139 1.32 -16.32 -5.58
CA TRP A 139 1.22 -16.67 -4.16
C TRP A 139 -0.20 -17.05 -3.73
N GLN A 140 -1.25 -16.61 -4.44
CA GLN A 140 -2.61 -17.09 -4.18
C GLN A 140 -2.74 -18.59 -4.47
N LYS A 141 -2.11 -19.07 -5.54
CA LYS A 141 -2.22 -20.45 -6.01
C LYS A 141 -1.41 -21.46 -5.20
N MET A 142 -0.57 -21.01 -4.27
CA MET A 142 0.22 -21.90 -3.40
C MET A 142 -0.52 -22.28 -2.11
N LYS A 143 -1.73 -21.76 -1.89
CA LYS A 143 -2.55 -22.01 -0.69
C LYS A 143 -3.83 -22.82 -0.96
N ASP A 144 -4.10 -23.13 -2.22
CA ASP A 144 -5.14 -24.07 -2.65
C ASP A 144 -4.50 -25.44 -2.92
#